data_AF-A0A845QGY2-F1
#
_entry.id   AF-A0A845QGY2-F1
#
_cell.length_a   1.000
_cell.length_b   1.000
_cell.length_c   1.000
_cell.angle_alpha   90.00
_cell.angle_beta   90.00
_cell.angle_gamma   90.00
#
_symmetry.space_group_name_H-M   'P 1'
#
loop_
_entity.id
_entity.type
_entity.pdbx_description
1 polymer ?
#
loop_
_entity_poly.entity_id
_entity_poly.type
_entity_poly.pdbx_seq_one_letter_code
_entity_poly.pdbx_strand_id
1 'polypeptide(L)'
;MNEDSIRLLREVNAGCKNATNSFDQVIEFVKEQDLKDLIEEYRKEHQLVGDIAHQLLNNDGEDEKDPPTMAKAMMWFTTEVKMMMSDDDSRVAELLIDGCHMGMKSLGKYLRQYENADQKERALAGRLMNIEMELYKKLMVFL
;
A
#
# COMPACT_ATOMS: atom_id res chain seq x y z
N MET A 1 11.85 9.68 -18.03
CA MET A 1 12.09 8.28 -17.59
C MET A 1 11.79 7.31 -18.72
N ASN A 2 12.24 6.06 -18.62
CA ASN A 2 11.83 5.00 -19.56
C ASN A 2 10.41 4.48 -19.25
N GLU A 3 9.81 3.74 -20.18
CA GLU A 3 8.41 3.28 -20.05
C GLU A 3 8.20 2.32 -18.86
N ASP A 4 9.16 1.44 -18.57
CA ASP A 4 9.11 0.52 -17.43
C ASP A 4 9.15 1.30 -16.10
N SER A 5 9.99 2.34 -16.01
CA SER A 5 10.04 3.26 -14.85
C SER A 5 8.69 3.95 -14.62
N ILE A 6 8.06 4.48 -15.67
CA ILE A 6 6.75 5.15 -15.58
C ILE A 6 5.68 4.17 -15.09
N ARG A 7 5.63 2.97 -15.69
CA ARG A 7 4.64 1.94 -15.33
C ARG A 7 4.85 1.45 -13.89
N LEU A 8 6.10 1.21 -13.48
CA LEU A 8 6.42 0.81 -12.11
C LEU A 8 5.99 1.88 -11.10
N LEU A 9 6.29 3.16 -11.36
CA LEU A 9 5.90 4.25 -10.46
C LEU A 9 4.40 4.43 -10.36
N ARG A 10 3.66 4.27 -11.47
CA ARG A 10 2.19 4.30 -11.44
C ARG A 10 1.64 3.22 -10.51
N GLU A 11 2.18 2.00 -10.58
CA GLU A 11 1.77 0.91 -9.69
C GLU A 11 2.18 1.15 -8.23
N VAL A 12 3.37 1.72 -7.97
CA VAL A 12 3.80 2.09 -6.62
C VAL A 12 2.90 3.17 -6.03
N ASN A 13 2.61 4.23 -6.78
CA ASN A 13 1.78 5.32 -6.29
C ASN A 13 0.33 4.85 -6.06
N ALA A 14 -0.22 4.09 -7.00
CA ALA A 14 -1.50 3.42 -6.88
C ALA A 14 -1.58 2.56 -5.61
N GLY A 15 -0.57 1.72 -5.37
CA GLY A 15 -0.48 0.89 -4.17
C GLY A 15 -0.50 1.72 -2.88
N CYS A 16 0.29 2.81 -2.83
CA CYS A 16 0.34 3.71 -1.68
C CYS A 16 -1.01 4.39 -1.42
N LYS A 17 -1.66 4.94 -2.45
CA LYS A 17 -3.00 5.55 -2.33
C LYS A 17 -4.04 4.55 -1.82
N ASN A 18 -3.97 3.31 -2.31
CA ASN A 18 -4.87 2.27 -1.83
C ASN A 18 -4.62 1.97 -0.34
N ALA A 19 -3.36 1.79 0.05
CA ALA A 19 -2.99 1.54 1.44
C ALA A 19 -3.44 2.67 2.38
N THR A 20 -3.19 3.94 2.03
CA THR A 20 -3.61 5.09 2.86
C THR A 20 -5.12 5.16 3.02
N ASN A 21 -5.87 4.95 1.93
CA ASN A 21 -7.34 4.90 1.98
C ASN A 21 -7.86 3.72 2.82
N SER A 22 -7.15 2.58 2.76
CA SER A 22 -7.44 1.41 3.57
C SER A 22 -7.23 1.69 5.05
N PHE A 23 -6.09 2.29 5.44
CA PHE A 23 -5.80 2.69 6.81
C PHE A 23 -6.84 3.68 7.36
N ASP A 24 -7.21 4.70 6.58
CA ASP A 24 -8.21 5.69 6.96
C ASP A 24 -9.58 5.05 7.27
N GLN A 25 -9.95 3.98 6.56
CA GLN A 25 -11.20 3.26 6.81
C GLN A 25 -11.13 2.36 8.05
N VAL A 26 -10.03 1.61 8.24
CA VAL A 26 -9.98 0.63 9.34
C VAL A 26 -9.72 1.23 10.70
N ILE A 27 -9.03 2.37 10.78
CA ILE A 27 -8.63 2.96 12.06
C ILE A 27 -9.83 3.33 12.95
N GLU A 28 -11.00 3.58 12.33
CA GLU A 28 -12.26 3.84 13.03
C GLU A 28 -12.78 2.62 13.82
N PHE A 29 -12.36 1.41 13.44
CA PHE A 29 -12.79 0.15 14.05
C PHE A 29 -11.79 -0.38 15.09
N VAL A 30 -10.63 0.27 15.24
CA VAL A 30 -9.59 -0.17 16.17
C VAL A 30 -9.88 0.32 17.58
N LYS A 31 -9.64 -0.51 18.60
CA LYS A 31 -9.72 -0.15 20.01
C LYS A 31 -8.36 0.04 20.64
N GLU A 32 -7.45 -0.90 20.43
CA GLU A 32 -6.10 -0.89 20.97
C GLU A 32 -5.29 0.29 20.44
N GLN A 33 -4.76 1.09 21.36
CA GLN A 33 -3.99 2.28 21.02
C GLN A 33 -2.70 1.91 20.26
N ASP A 34 -2.04 0.81 20.65
CA ASP A 34 -0.81 0.35 19.99
C ASP A 34 -1.06 0.00 18.52
N LEU A 35 -2.20 -0.62 18.19
CA LEU A 35 -2.58 -0.90 16.80
C LEU A 35 -2.92 0.38 16.03
N LYS A 36 -3.58 1.37 16.66
CA LYS A 36 -3.81 2.69 16.05
C LYS A 36 -2.53 3.42 15.72
N ASP A 37 -1.61 3.45 16.67
CA ASP A 37 -0.32 4.14 16.52
C ASP A 37 0.49 3.47 15.41
N LEU A 38 0.47 2.13 15.34
CA LEU A 38 1.06 1.37 14.25
C LEU A 38 0.42 1.71 12.89
N ILE A 39 -0.90 1.72 12.79
CA ILE A 39 -1.60 2.08 11.55
C ILE A 39 -1.22 3.49 11.10
N GLU A 40 -1.21 4.46 12.00
CA GLU A 40 -0.88 5.85 11.68
C GLU A 40 0.61 6.04 11.30
N GLU A 41 1.54 5.30 11.95
CA GLU A 41 2.95 5.24 11.56
C GLU A 41 3.09 4.79 10.10
N TYR A 42 2.52 3.64 9.77
CA TYR A 42 2.66 3.06 8.44
C TYR A 42 1.85 3.78 7.38
N ARG A 43 0.72 4.40 7.73
CA ARG A 43 0.00 5.30 6.85
C ARG A 43 0.90 6.45 6.38
N LYS A 44 1.66 7.07 7.29
CA LYS A 44 2.62 8.13 6.93
C LYS A 44 3.77 7.63 6.08
N GLU A 45 4.28 6.42 6.35
CA GLU A 45 5.32 5.82 5.52
C GLU A 45 4.85 5.57 4.08
N HIS A 46 3.64 5.04 3.91
CA HIS A 46 3.01 4.84 2.60
C HIS A 46 2.75 6.17 1.90
N GLN A 47 2.25 7.18 2.62
CA GLN A 47 2.04 8.51 2.07
C GLN A 47 3.35 9.12 1.54
N LEU A 48 4.44 9.03 2.31
CA LEU A 48 5.74 9.54 1.89
C LEU A 48 6.26 8.86 0.62
N VAL A 49 6.10 7.54 0.50
CA VAL A 49 6.49 6.81 -0.71
C VAL A 49 5.61 7.20 -1.90
N GLY A 50 4.30 7.31 -1.70
CA GLY A 50 3.35 7.77 -2.71
C GLY A 50 3.67 9.18 -3.20
N ASP A 51 3.94 10.12 -2.30
CA ASP A 51 4.30 11.49 -2.63
C ASP A 51 5.58 11.55 -3.47
N ILE A 52 6.59 10.75 -3.13
CA ILE A 52 7.81 10.64 -3.93
C ILE A 52 7.48 10.08 -5.32
N ALA A 53 6.69 9.00 -5.41
CA ALA A 53 6.32 8.41 -6.69
C ALA A 53 5.55 9.41 -7.58
N HIS A 54 4.59 10.12 -6.99
CA HIS A 54 3.80 11.15 -7.65
C HIS A 54 4.68 12.31 -8.15
N GLN A 55 5.62 12.79 -7.33
CA GLN A 55 6.57 13.82 -7.74
C GLN A 55 7.45 13.37 -8.92
N LEU A 56 7.88 12.11 -8.94
CA LEU A 56 8.66 11.56 -10.06
C LEU A 56 7.86 11.49 -11.35
N LEU A 57 6.58 11.10 -11.28
CA LEU A 57 5.67 11.06 -12.43
C LEU A 57 5.36 12.47 -12.98
N ASN A 58 5.09 13.44 -12.09
CA ASN A 58 4.77 14.81 -12.50
C ASN A 58 5.95 15.52 -13.17
N ASN A 59 7.19 15.24 -12.74
CA ASN A 59 8.39 15.80 -13.37
C ASN A 59 8.55 15.36 -14.83
N ASP A 60 7.89 14.26 -15.23
CA ASP A 60 7.86 13.75 -16.60
C ASP A 60 6.59 14.15 -17.37
N GLY A 61 5.67 14.92 -16.77
CA GLY A 61 4.46 15.43 -17.42
C GLY A 61 3.33 14.40 -17.60
N GLU A 62 3.35 13.32 -16.82
CA GLU A 62 2.37 12.24 -16.92
C GLU A 62 1.17 12.49 -15.99
N ASP A 63 -0.03 12.58 -16.57
CA ASP A 63 -1.29 12.67 -15.82
C ASP A 63 -1.64 11.30 -15.21
N GLU A 64 -2.02 11.29 -13.94
CA GLU A 64 -2.38 10.05 -13.24
C GLU A 64 -3.88 9.78 -13.32
N LYS A 65 -4.24 8.65 -13.93
CA LYS A 65 -5.53 7.99 -13.69
C LYS A 65 -5.28 6.71 -12.92
N ASP A 66 -6.07 6.48 -11.88
CA ASP A 66 -5.98 5.27 -11.08
C ASP A 66 -6.23 4.02 -11.94
N PRO A 67 -5.41 2.96 -11.80
CA PRO A 67 -5.58 1.75 -12.59
C PRO A 67 -6.85 0.97 -12.21
N PRO A 68 -7.50 0.25 -13.16
CA PRO A 68 -8.70 -0.55 -12.89
C PRO A 68 -8.53 -1.62 -11.79
N THR A 69 -7.30 -2.06 -11.55
CA THR A 69 -6.94 -3.01 -10.48
C THR A 69 -7.11 -2.41 -9.08
N MET A 70 -6.86 -1.10 -8.91
CA MET A 70 -7.12 -0.40 -7.64
C MET A 70 -8.60 -0.41 -7.30
N ALA A 71 -9.48 -0.13 -8.27
CA ALA A 71 -10.92 -0.08 -8.01
C ALA A 71 -11.46 -1.41 -7.44
N LYS A 72 -10.92 -2.55 -7.91
CA LYS A 72 -11.27 -3.87 -7.37
C LYS A 72 -10.73 -4.10 -5.97
N ALA A 73 -9.47 -3.73 -5.73
CA ALA A 73 -8.86 -3.86 -4.40
C ALA A 73 -9.63 -3.04 -3.36
N MET A 74 -9.98 -1.80 -3.71
CA MET A 74 -10.78 -0.91 -2.88
C MET A 74 -12.17 -1.48 -2.60
N MET A 75 -12.88 -2.00 -3.61
CA MET A 75 -14.21 -2.59 -3.42
C MET A 75 -14.19 -3.81 -2.49
N TRP A 76 -13.22 -4.71 -2.66
CA TRP A 76 -13.05 -5.86 -1.78
C TRP A 76 -12.76 -5.40 -0.35
N PHE A 77 -11.81 -4.48 -0.17
CA PHE A 77 -11.43 -3.96 1.14
C PHE A 77 -12.61 -3.31 1.87
N THR A 78 -13.32 -2.40 1.21
CA THR A 78 -14.52 -1.76 1.79
C THR A 78 -15.61 -2.79 2.14
N THR A 79 -15.72 -3.88 1.38
CA THR A 79 -16.65 -4.97 1.72
C THR A 79 -16.23 -5.68 3.01
N GLU A 80 -14.96 -6.03 3.16
CA GLU A 80 -14.44 -6.67 4.38
C GLU A 80 -14.61 -5.76 5.60
N VAL A 81 -14.24 -4.48 5.50
CA VAL A 81 -14.44 -3.49 6.57
C VAL A 81 -15.90 -3.39 6.99
N LYS A 82 -16.84 -3.37 6.04
CA LYS A 82 -18.28 -3.34 6.36
C LYS A 82 -18.81 -4.60 7.05
N MET A 83 -18.13 -5.72 6.86
CA MET A 83 -18.49 -6.99 7.51
C MET A 83 -17.83 -7.14 8.89
N MET A 84 -16.87 -6.27 9.24
CA MET A 84 -16.26 -6.28 10.56
C MET A 84 -17.28 -5.89 11.64
N MET A 85 -17.30 -6.68 12.71
CA MET A 85 -17.99 -6.32 13.94
C MET A 85 -17.07 -5.39 14.74
N SER A 86 -17.65 -4.35 15.35
CA SER A 86 -16.96 -3.19 15.97
C SER A 86 -15.95 -3.48 17.09
N ASP A 87 -15.67 -4.76 17.39
CA ASP A 87 -15.11 -5.18 18.66
C ASP A 87 -13.87 -6.08 18.56
N ASP A 88 -13.29 -6.29 17.38
CA ASP A 88 -12.22 -7.27 17.19
C ASP A 88 -11.01 -6.70 16.43
N ASP A 89 -10.03 -6.21 17.18
CA ASP A 89 -8.75 -5.70 16.66
C ASP A 89 -7.96 -6.79 15.93
N SER A 90 -8.15 -8.06 16.26
CA SER A 90 -7.49 -9.18 15.58
C SER A 90 -7.99 -9.33 14.13
N ARG A 91 -9.28 -9.04 13.88
CA ARG A 91 -9.82 -9.00 12.50
C ARG A 91 -9.25 -7.83 11.71
N VAL A 92 -9.06 -6.67 12.35
CA VAL A 92 -8.40 -5.53 11.70
C VAL A 92 -6.96 -5.88 11.34
N ALA A 93 -6.22 -6.49 12.27
CA ALA A 93 -4.87 -6.96 12.01
C ALA A 93 -4.82 -7.99 10.89
N GLU A 94 -5.74 -8.97 10.86
CA GLU A 94 -5.86 -9.98 9.80
C GLU A 94 -6.11 -9.34 8.42
N LEU A 95 -7.03 -8.37 8.34
CA LEU A 95 -7.31 -7.66 7.09
C LEU A 95 -6.10 -6.87 6.58
N LEU A 96 -5.37 -6.20 7.48
CA LEU A 96 -4.16 -5.47 7.12
C LEU A 96 -3.03 -6.42 6.72
N ILE A 97 -2.90 -7.57 7.37
CA ILE A 97 -1.95 -8.64 7.01
C ILE A 97 -2.23 -9.14 5.59
N ASP A 98 -3.49 -9.40 5.25
CA ASP A 98 -3.89 -9.78 3.89
C ASP A 98 -3.56 -8.69 2.88
N GLY A 99 -3.78 -7.42 3.26
CA GLY A 99 -3.34 -6.24 2.51
C GLY A 99 -1.85 -6.26 2.21
N CYS A 100 -1.00 -6.40 3.24
CA CYS A 100 0.45 -6.46 3.09
C CYS A 100 0.89 -7.63 2.21
N HIS A 101 0.29 -8.81 2.38
CA HIS A 101 0.62 -9.97 1.56
C HIS A 101 0.30 -9.73 0.08
N MET A 102 -0.84 -9.11 -0.23
CA MET A 102 -1.19 -8.71 -1.59
C MET A 102 -0.25 -7.64 -2.14
N GLY A 103 0.13 -6.65 -1.33
CA GLY A 103 1.09 -5.60 -1.67
C GLY A 103 2.44 -6.19 -2.06
N MET A 104 3.01 -7.03 -1.20
CA MET A 104 4.27 -7.74 -1.46
C MET A 104 4.22 -8.59 -2.72
N LYS A 105 3.13 -9.35 -2.92
CA LYS A 105 2.95 -10.18 -4.12
C LYS A 105 2.91 -9.33 -5.40
N SER A 106 2.20 -8.20 -5.35
CA SER A 106 2.05 -7.29 -6.49
C SER A 106 3.37 -6.59 -6.82
N LEU A 107 4.06 -6.04 -5.81
CA LEU A 107 5.38 -5.41 -5.99
C LEU A 107 6.41 -6.40 -6.54
N GLY A 108 6.40 -7.64 -6.05
CA GLY A 108 7.28 -8.69 -6.56
C GLY A 108 7.01 -9.02 -8.03
N LYS A 109 5.74 -8.97 -8.46
CA LYS A 109 5.36 -9.11 -9.88
C LYS A 109 5.84 -7.90 -10.69
N TYR A 110 5.59 -6.68 -10.22
CA TYR A 110 5.96 -5.45 -10.94
C TYR A 110 7.47 -5.32 -11.13
N LEU A 111 8.27 -5.62 -10.09
CA LEU A 111 9.73 -5.61 -10.18
C LEU A 111 10.30 -6.62 -11.19
N ARG A 112 9.59 -7.72 -11.46
CA ARG A 112 9.94 -8.68 -12.52
C ARG A 112 9.42 -8.25 -13.89
N GLN A 113 8.24 -7.66 -13.94
CA GLN A 113 7.59 -7.24 -15.18
C GLN A 113 8.26 -6.01 -15.80
N TYR A 114 8.74 -5.08 -14.98
CA TYR A 114 9.37 -3.83 -15.37
C TYR A 114 10.88 -3.88 -15.11
N GLU A 115 11.54 -4.92 -15.62
CA GLU A 115 12.95 -5.20 -15.32
C GLU A 115 13.91 -4.11 -15.81
N ASN A 116 13.51 -3.35 -16.84
CA ASN A 116 14.31 -2.26 -17.40
C ASN A 116 14.05 -0.91 -16.71
N ALA A 117 13.20 -0.86 -15.69
CA ALA A 117 13.02 0.35 -14.89
C ALA A 117 14.36 0.81 -14.30
N ASP A 118 14.57 2.11 -14.27
CA ASP A 118 15.81 2.70 -13.77
C ASP A 118 15.98 2.41 -12.27
N GLN A 119 17.22 2.47 -11.79
CA GLN A 119 17.57 2.06 -10.42
C GLN A 119 16.78 2.83 -9.36
N LYS A 120 16.46 4.10 -9.60
CA LYS A 120 15.77 4.98 -8.67
C LYS A 120 14.34 4.51 -8.41
N GLU A 121 13.60 4.17 -9.45
CA GLU A 121 12.21 3.72 -9.39
C GLU A 121 12.12 2.31 -8.80
N ARG A 122 13.06 1.44 -9.17
CA ARG A 122 13.20 0.11 -8.56
C ARG A 122 13.54 0.19 -7.07
N ALA A 123 14.38 1.15 -6.66
CA ALA A 123 14.68 1.38 -5.25
C ALA A 123 13.47 1.87 -4.47
N LEU A 124 12.62 2.72 -5.06
CA LEU A 124 11.38 3.17 -4.42
C LEU A 124 10.38 2.02 -4.24
N ALA A 125 10.19 1.17 -5.26
CA ALA A 125 9.37 -0.04 -5.15
C ALA A 125 9.94 -1.02 -4.11
N GLY A 126 11.26 -1.17 -4.04
CA GLY A 126 11.93 -1.97 -3.01
C GLY A 126 11.75 -1.40 -1.60
N ARG A 127 11.73 -0.07 -1.44
CA ARG A 127 11.42 0.58 -0.17
C ARG A 127 9.99 0.26 0.27
N LEU A 128 9.01 0.34 -0.63
CA LEU A 128 7.63 -0.04 -0.32
C LEU A 128 7.53 -1.52 0.08
N MET A 129 8.22 -2.41 -0.63
CA MET A 129 8.27 -3.83 -0.27
C MET A 129 8.77 -4.05 1.18
N ASN A 130 9.80 -3.31 1.60
CA ASN A 130 10.31 -3.40 2.97
C ASN A 130 9.31 -2.89 3.99
N ILE A 131 8.63 -1.78 3.70
CA ILE A 131 7.56 -1.23 4.55
C ILE A 131 6.47 -2.29 4.76
N GLU A 132 6.00 -2.93 3.68
CA GLU A 132 4.97 -3.99 3.75
C GLU A 132 5.43 -5.20 4.55
N MET A 133 6.69 -5.63 4.39
CA MET A 133 7.26 -6.74 5.17
C MET A 133 7.35 -6.42 6.67
N GLU A 134 7.76 -5.20 7.03
CA GLU A 134 7.86 -4.79 8.42
C GLU A 134 6.49 -4.61 9.07
N LEU A 135 5.54 -4.00 8.34
CA LEU A 135 4.16 -3.88 8.80
C LEU A 135 3.54 -5.26 9.06
N TYR A 136 3.67 -6.18 8.11
CA TYR A 136 3.20 -7.56 8.25
C TYR A 136 3.71 -8.19 9.56
N LYS A 137 5.01 -8.10 9.83
CA LYS A 137 5.60 -8.66 11.06
C LYS A 137 5.07 -8.00 12.33
N LYS A 138 4.88 -6.68 12.33
CA LYS A 138 4.35 -5.95 13.48
C LYS A 138 2.87 -6.27 13.73
N LEU A 139 2.08 -6.46 12.67
CA LEU A 139 0.66 -6.83 12.77
C LEU A 139 0.44 -8.24 13.32
N MET A 140 1.37 -9.17 13.08
CA MET A 140 1.29 -10.54 13.59
C MET A 140 1.20 -10.64 15.13
N VAL A 141 1.58 -9.58 15.86
CA VAL A 141 1.48 -9.53 17.33
C VAL A 141 0.04 -9.34 17.81
N PHE A 142 -0.85 -8.86 16.94
CA PHE A 142 -2.25 -8.58 17.23
C PHE A 142 -3.21 -9.71 16.80
N LEU A 143 -2.67 -10.84 16.34
CA LEU A 143 -3.41 -12.08 16.04
C LEU A 143 -3.38 -13.04 17.23
#